data_AF-Q9UXJ0-F1
#
_entry.id   AF-Q9UXJ0-F1
#
_cell.length_a   1.000
_cell.length_b   1.000
_cell.length_c   1.000
_cell.angle_alpha   90.00
_cell.angle_beta   90.00
_cell.angle_gamma   90.00
#
_symmetry.space_group_name_H-M   'P 1'
#
loop_
_entity.id
_entity.type
_entity.pdbx_description
1 polymer ?
#
loop_
_entity_poly.entity_id
_entity_poly.type
_entity_poly.pdbx_seq_one_letter_code
_entity_poly.pdbx_strand_id
1 'polypeptide(L)'
;MESKIPAIEKHRDAYVKIRIIESLDELALGLKLLKEGFSRNSANKVFQSWKAIISALTVINLEKMPRNEKEKEWYYKSGFLAPTTGLKGISQRLEELGYKVNSLTSVALELHRYAYNGLYKGASDYYEREEAINDIIYLSKEIMKVIKEFFKEYWDEEIEEHYNLAEKELMK
;
A
#
# COMPACT_ATOMS: atom_id res chain seq x y z
N MET A 1 27.57 6.59 -9.35
CA MET A 1 26.39 5.87 -8.80
C MET A 1 25.80 5.12 -9.98
N GLU A 2 26.03 3.81 -10.07
CA GLU A 2 25.38 2.99 -11.11
C GLU A 2 23.87 3.27 -11.05
N SER A 3 23.29 3.64 -12.18
CA SER A 3 21.87 3.94 -12.22
C SER A 3 21.13 2.65 -11.84
N LYS A 4 20.27 2.70 -10.82
CA LYS A 4 19.38 1.59 -10.47
C LYS A 4 18.29 1.35 -11.55
N ILE A 5 18.31 2.17 -12.60
CA ILE A 5 17.35 2.24 -13.70
C ILE A 5 17.23 0.89 -14.45
N PRO A 6 18.32 0.17 -14.81
CA PRO A 6 18.22 -1.10 -15.53
C PRO A 6 17.77 -2.29 -14.66
N ALA A 7 17.88 -2.18 -13.33
CA ALA A 7 17.64 -3.30 -12.44
C ALA A 7 16.14 -3.57 -12.24
N ILE A 8 15.32 -2.52 -12.15
CA ILE A 8 13.88 -2.70 -11.90
C ILE A 8 13.12 -3.16 -13.13
N GLU A 9 13.53 -2.71 -14.33
CA GLU A 9 12.93 -3.18 -15.58
C GLU A 9 13.27 -4.65 -15.81
N LYS A 10 14.51 -5.06 -15.52
CA LYS A 10 14.96 -6.46 -15.65
C LYS A 10 14.34 -7.40 -14.62
N HIS A 11 14.01 -6.90 -13.43
CA HIS A 11 13.48 -7.69 -12.32
C HIS A 11 12.08 -7.26 -11.90
N ARG A 12 11.29 -6.72 -12.85
CA ARG A 12 9.95 -6.16 -12.62
C ARG A 12 9.04 -7.16 -11.90
N ASP A 13 8.93 -8.37 -12.43
CA ASP A 13 7.98 -9.36 -11.91
C ASP A 13 8.36 -9.83 -10.50
N ALA A 14 9.65 -10.06 -10.26
CA ALA A 14 10.16 -10.41 -8.94
C ALA A 14 9.92 -9.28 -7.92
N TYR A 15 10.11 -8.02 -8.33
CA TYR A 15 9.83 -6.87 -7.48
C TYR A 15 8.33 -6.80 -7.13
N VAL A 16 7.46 -6.91 -8.14
CA VAL A 16 6.00 -6.88 -7.94
C VAL A 16 5.55 -7.99 -6.99
N LYS A 17 6.02 -9.22 -7.20
CA LYS A 17 5.72 -10.36 -6.31
C LYS A 17 6.12 -10.07 -4.86
N ILE A 18 7.35 -9.60 -4.63
CA ILE A 18 7.83 -9.24 -3.28
C ILE A 18 6.95 -8.16 -2.65
N ARG A 19 6.51 -7.15 -3.40
CA ARG A 19 5.62 -6.10 -2.89
C ARG A 19 4.23 -6.63 -2.52
N ILE A 20 3.69 -7.60 -3.27
CA ILE A 20 2.40 -8.25 -2.95
C ILE A 20 2.54 -9.03 -1.64
N ILE A 21 3.59 -9.84 -1.49
CA ILE A 21 3.85 -10.60 -0.27
C ILE A 21 4.06 -9.67 0.93
N GLU A 22 4.89 -8.63 0.78
CA GLU A 22 5.09 -7.59 1.81
C GLU A 22 3.76 -6.94 2.22
N SER A 23 2.87 -6.67 1.26
CA SER A 23 1.54 -6.15 1.54
C SER A 23 0.72 -7.10 2.42
N LEU A 24 0.70 -8.39 2.08
CA LEU A 24 -0.07 -9.41 2.79
C LEU A 24 0.48 -9.65 4.20
N ASP A 25 1.80 -9.69 4.37
CA ASP A 25 2.45 -9.85 5.68
C ASP A 25 2.21 -8.67 6.60
N GLU A 26 2.38 -7.45 6.09
CA GLU A 26 2.09 -6.23 6.86
C GLU A 26 0.61 -6.17 7.24
N LEU A 27 -0.30 -6.60 6.35
CA LEU A 27 -1.73 -6.66 6.63
C LEU A 27 -2.05 -7.68 7.74
N ALA A 28 -1.54 -8.91 7.63
CA ALA A 28 -1.76 -9.96 8.60
C ALA A 28 -1.22 -9.55 9.99
N LEU A 29 -0.03 -8.93 10.04
CA LEU A 29 0.53 -8.42 11.28
C LEU A 29 -0.28 -7.25 11.86
N GLY A 30 -0.75 -6.33 11.01
CA GLY A 30 -1.63 -5.24 11.42
C GLY A 30 -2.90 -5.73 12.10
N LEU A 31 -3.57 -6.71 11.47
CA LEU A 31 -4.80 -7.30 12.01
C LEU A 31 -4.58 -8.04 13.34
N LYS A 32 -3.43 -8.71 13.52
CA LYS A 32 -3.05 -9.31 14.82
C LYS A 32 -2.88 -8.24 15.89
N LEU A 33 -2.17 -7.15 15.57
CA LEU A 33 -1.97 -6.04 16.50
C LEU A 33 -3.29 -5.37 16.90
N LEU A 34 -4.24 -5.26 15.96
CA LEU A 34 -5.55 -4.70 16.24
C LEU A 34 -6.30 -5.51 17.32
N LYS A 35 -6.28 -6.84 17.21
CA LYS A 35 -6.93 -7.75 18.16
C LYS A 35 -6.36 -7.65 19.56
N GLU A 36 -5.05 -7.47 19.66
CA GLU A 36 -4.35 -7.23 20.92
C GLU A 36 -4.55 -5.80 21.46
N GLY A 37 -5.36 -4.96 20.78
CA GLY A 37 -5.70 -3.60 21.21
C GLY A 37 -4.74 -2.52 20.73
N PHE A 38 -3.70 -2.85 19.96
CA PHE A 38 -2.68 -1.91 19.49
C PHE A 38 -3.09 -1.21 18.18
N SER A 39 -4.16 -0.41 18.23
CA SER A 39 -4.76 0.24 17.04
C SER A 39 -3.79 1.15 16.28
N ARG A 40 -2.90 1.88 16.97
CA ARG A 40 -1.89 2.74 16.31
C ARG A 40 -0.85 1.94 15.54
N ASN A 41 -0.37 0.83 16.12
CA ASN A 41 0.57 -0.06 15.47
C ASN A 41 -0.10 -0.78 14.29
N SER A 42 -1.34 -1.21 14.46
CA SER A 42 -2.17 -1.75 13.38
C SER A 42 -2.31 -0.76 12.23
N ALA A 43 -2.66 0.50 12.49
CA ALA A 43 -2.79 1.55 11.48
C ALA A 43 -1.51 1.74 10.68
N ASN A 44 -0.34 1.75 11.35
CA ASN A 44 0.94 1.83 10.63
C ASN A 44 1.16 0.62 9.71
N LYS A 45 0.84 -0.59 10.18
CA LYS A 45 1.00 -1.82 9.40
C LYS A 45 0.07 -1.88 8.19
N VAL A 46 -1.19 -1.51 8.35
CA VAL A 46 -2.13 -1.40 7.22
C VAL A 46 -1.69 -0.30 6.24
N PHE A 47 -1.15 0.82 6.72
CA PHE A 47 -0.56 1.84 5.84
C PHE A 47 0.65 1.32 5.04
N GLN A 48 1.58 0.59 5.66
CA GLN A 48 2.71 -0.02 4.93
C GLN A 48 2.23 -1.03 3.90
N SER A 49 1.22 -1.83 4.24
CA SER A 49 0.58 -2.76 3.32
C SER A 49 0.04 -2.04 2.08
N TRP A 50 -0.72 -0.95 2.27
CA TRP A 50 -1.22 -0.14 1.17
C TRP A 50 -0.11 0.48 0.31
N LYS A 51 0.95 0.99 0.96
CA LYS A 51 2.11 1.57 0.26
C LYS A 51 2.80 0.54 -0.64
N ALA A 52 2.86 -0.72 -0.20
CA ALA A 52 3.39 -1.82 -1.01
C ALA A 52 2.55 -2.09 -2.27
N ILE A 53 1.23 -2.05 -2.16
CA ILE A 53 0.33 -2.15 -3.32
C ILE A 53 0.54 -1.00 -4.30
N ILE A 54 0.60 0.25 -3.83
CA ILE A 54 0.84 1.40 -4.71
C ILE A 54 2.20 1.29 -5.41
N SER A 55 3.24 0.83 -4.71
CA SER A 55 4.55 0.57 -5.30
C SER A 55 4.50 -0.49 -6.39
N ALA A 56 3.80 -1.62 -6.15
CA ALA A 56 3.62 -2.67 -7.14
C ALA A 56 2.88 -2.16 -8.39
N LEU A 57 1.75 -1.47 -8.24
CA LEU A 57 0.99 -0.89 -9.35
C LEU A 57 1.82 0.14 -10.13
N THR A 58 2.62 0.94 -9.43
CA THR A 58 3.52 1.93 -10.04
C THR A 58 4.55 1.23 -10.92
N VAL A 59 5.14 0.13 -10.46
CA VAL A 59 6.16 -0.62 -11.20
C VAL A 59 5.58 -1.35 -12.41
N ILE A 60 4.37 -1.93 -12.28
CA ILE A 60 3.64 -2.52 -13.42
C ILE A 60 3.44 -1.48 -14.53
N ASN A 61 3.20 -0.23 -14.15
CA ASN A 61 2.88 0.87 -15.07
C ASN A 61 4.06 1.84 -15.28
N LEU A 62 5.29 1.47 -14.91
CA LEU A 62 6.39 2.43 -14.73
C LEU A 62 6.68 3.29 -15.98
N GLU A 63 6.50 2.72 -17.17
CA GLU A 63 6.67 3.42 -18.45
C GLU A 63 5.57 4.46 -18.72
N LYS A 64 4.36 4.24 -18.19
CA LYS A 64 3.18 5.11 -18.36
C LYS A 64 3.01 6.12 -17.22
N MET A 65 3.68 5.90 -16.08
CA MET A 65 3.56 6.78 -14.92
C MET A 65 4.04 8.22 -15.20
N PRO A 66 5.22 8.46 -15.80
CA PRO A 66 5.73 9.80 -16.05
C PRO A 66 4.97 10.55 -17.15
N ARG A 67 4.74 11.85 -16.96
CA ARG A 67 4.22 12.76 -18.00
C ARG A 67 5.32 13.53 -18.74
N ASN A 68 6.52 13.58 -18.19
CA ASN A 68 7.68 14.30 -18.73
C ASN A 68 8.99 13.68 -18.21
N GLU A 69 10.12 14.08 -18.79
CA GLU A 69 11.44 13.53 -18.44
C GLU A 69 11.84 13.75 -16.96
N LYS A 70 11.41 14.86 -16.34
CA LYS A 70 11.69 15.12 -14.92
C LYS A 70 10.94 14.13 -14.02
N GLU A 71 9.65 13.89 -14.31
CA GLU A 71 8.89 12.85 -13.63
C GLU A 71 9.49 11.47 -13.88
N LYS A 72 9.98 11.20 -15.10
CA LYS A 72 10.61 9.93 -15.45
C LYS A 72 11.84 9.68 -14.59
N GLU A 73 12.74 10.65 -14.47
CA GLU A 73 13.88 10.55 -13.56
C GLU A 73 13.42 10.25 -12.13
N TRP A 74 12.40 10.96 -11.64
CA TRP A 74 11.88 10.76 -10.29
C TRP A 74 11.30 9.36 -10.06
N TYR A 75 10.43 8.88 -10.95
CA TYR A 75 9.81 7.56 -10.85
C TYR A 75 10.86 6.44 -10.83
N TYR A 76 11.85 6.52 -11.70
CA TYR A 76 12.91 5.53 -11.81
C TYR A 76 13.96 5.62 -10.69
N LYS A 77 14.11 6.78 -10.05
CA LYS A 77 15.03 6.98 -8.93
C LYS A 77 14.42 6.57 -7.58
N SER A 78 13.18 6.96 -7.32
CA SER A 78 12.54 6.76 -6.02
C SER A 78 11.02 6.71 -6.04
N GLY A 79 10.33 7.24 -7.05
CA GLY A 79 8.87 7.22 -7.11
C GLY A 79 8.29 5.81 -7.12
N PHE A 80 9.00 4.84 -7.71
CA PHE A 80 8.62 3.42 -7.68
C PHE A 80 8.49 2.83 -6.25
N LEU A 81 9.16 3.43 -5.26
CA LEU A 81 9.07 3.04 -3.84
C LEU A 81 7.80 3.55 -3.15
N ALA A 82 6.94 4.28 -3.88
CA ALA A 82 5.75 4.93 -3.35
C ALA A 82 6.01 5.76 -2.07
N PRO A 83 6.96 6.71 -2.08
CA PRO A 83 7.30 7.48 -0.89
C PRO A 83 6.07 8.23 -0.34
N THR A 84 5.91 8.32 0.98
CA THR A 84 4.73 8.92 1.63
C THR A 84 4.41 10.32 1.10
N THR A 85 5.44 11.14 0.88
CA THR A 85 5.31 12.50 0.34
C THR A 85 4.81 12.56 -1.11
N GLY A 86 5.03 11.51 -1.90
CA GLY A 86 4.56 11.39 -3.28
C GLY A 86 3.30 10.54 -3.44
N LEU A 87 2.87 9.85 -2.38
CA LEU A 87 1.86 8.79 -2.46
C LEU A 87 0.54 9.27 -3.08
N LYS A 88 0.07 10.47 -2.70
CA LYS A 88 -1.15 11.06 -3.25
C LYS A 88 -1.05 11.36 -4.74
N GLY A 89 0.09 11.88 -5.20
CA GLY A 89 0.31 12.18 -6.62
C GLY A 89 0.41 10.90 -7.45
N ILE A 90 1.07 9.87 -6.92
CA ILE A 90 1.15 8.55 -7.54
C ILE A 90 -0.26 7.94 -7.67
N SER A 91 -1.07 7.98 -6.62
CA SER A 91 -2.42 7.41 -6.65
C SER A 91 -3.36 8.11 -7.63
N GLN A 92 -3.25 9.44 -7.76
CA GLN A 92 -3.97 10.19 -8.80
C GLN A 92 -3.52 9.78 -10.21
N ARG A 93 -2.22 9.60 -10.42
CA ARG A 93 -1.71 9.13 -11.72
C ARG A 93 -2.18 7.72 -12.04
N LEU A 94 -2.21 6.83 -11.06
CA LEU A 94 -2.78 5.48 -11.22
C LEU A 94 -4.28 5.53 -11.55
N GLU A 95 -5.03 6.47 -10.98
CA GLU A 95 -6.45 6.66 -11.29
C GLU A 95 -6.68 7.11 -12.73
N GLU A 96 -5.82 7.99 -13.27
CA GLU A 96 -5.82 8.34 -14.70
C GLU A 96 -5.53 7.14 -15.61
N LEU A 97 -4.84 6.12 -15.10
CA LEU A 97 -4.57 4.86 -15.79
C LEU A 97 -5.67 3.79 -15.56
N GLY A 98 -6.73 4.12 -14.83
CA GLY A 98 -7.90 3.26 -14.59
C GLY A 98 -7.92 2.54 -13.23
N TYR A 99 -6.91 2.74 -12.36
CA TYR A 99 -6.87 2.11 -11.04
C TYR A 99 -7.59 2.97 -9.99
N LYS A 100 -8.71 2.48 -9.46
CA LYS A 100 -9.53 3.21 -8.46
C LYS A 100 -8.92 3.19 -7.05
N VAL A 101 -7.73 3.76 -6.89
CA VAL A 101 -6.91 3.66 -5.66
C VAL A 101 -6.73 4.98 -4.90
N ASN A 102 -7.20 6.09 -5.47
CA ASN A 102 -6.92 7.43 -4.93
C ASN A 102 -7.66 7.74 -3.62
N SER A 103 -8.92 7.30 -3.49
CA SER A 103 -9.70 7.42 -2.25
C SER A 103 -9.11 6.55 -1.14
N LEU A 104 -8.75 5.30 -1.45
CA LEU A 104 -8.09 4.38 -0.52
C LEU A 104 -6.74 4.92 -0.05
N THR A 105 -6.01 5.60 -0.92
CA THR A 105 -4.77 6.31 -0.56
C THR A 105 -5.00 7.45 0.43
N SER A 106 -6.12 8.17 0.33
CA SER A 106 -6.47 9.17 1.34
C SER A 106 -6.66 8.54 2.72
N VAL A 107 -7.44 7.45 2.81
CA VAL A 107 -7.66 6.71 4.06
C VAL A 107 -6.34 6.19 4.64
N ALA A 108 -5.47 5.65 3.78
CA ALA A 108 -4.15 5.19 4.21
C ALA A 108 -3.31 6.33 4.83
N LEU A 109 -3.37 7.53 4.25
CA LEU A 109 -2.65 8.70 4.78
C LEU A 109 -3.25 9.22 6.09
N GLU A 110 -4.56 9.09 6.30
CA GLU A 110 -5.25 9.39 7.57
C GLU A 110 -4.78 8.41 8.65
N LEU A 111 -4.78 7.10 8.36
CA LEU A 111 -4.25 6.06 9.25
C LEU A 111 -2.77 6.24 9.58
N HIS A 112 -1.96 6.69 8.61
CA HIS A 112 -0.57 7.07 8.87
C HIS A 112 -0.48 8.20 9.90
N ARG A 113 -1.24 9.29 9.73
CA ARG A 113 -1.25 10.40 10.70
C ARG A 113 -1.70 9.94 12.08
N TYR A 114 -2.74 9.11 12.15
CA TYR A 114 -3.18 8.49 13.39
C TYR A 114 -2.11 7.64 14.07
N ALA A 115 -1.39 6.82 13.33
CA ALA A 115 -0.34 5.96 13.89
C ALA A 115 0.72 6.80 14.64
N TYR A 116 1.16 7.90 14.04
CA TYR A 116 2.16 8.80 14.63
C TYR A 116 1.59 9.68 15.75
N ASN A 117 0.39 10.25 15.56
CA ASN A 117 -0.11 11.33 16.42
C ASN A 117 -1.18 10.88 17.42
N GLY A 118 -1.67 9.64 17.34
CA GLY A 118 -2.79 9.17 18.15
C GLY A 118 -4.06 9.96 17.88
N LEU A 119 -4.78 10.35 18.93
CA LEU A 119 -6.00 11.19 18.84
C LEU A 119 -5.70 12.68 19.09
N TYR A 120 -4.46 13.12 18.88
CA TYR A 120 -4.11 14.52 19.09
C TYR A 120 -4.89 15.43 18.14
N LYS A 121 -5.76 16.26 18.71
CA LYS A 121 -6.63 17.17 17.95
C LYS A 121 -5.80 18.11 17.08
N GLY A 122 -6.10 18.13 15.79
CA GLY A 122 -5.39 18.94 14.80
C GLY A 122 -4.16 18.28 14.18
N ALA A 123 -3.74 17.10 14.65
CA ALA A 123 -2.69 16.28 14.03
C ALA A 123 -3.19 14.89 13.58
N SER A 124 -4.38 14.49 14.03
CA SER A 124 -5.08 13.28 13.63
C SER A 124 -6.40 13.63 12.96
N ASP A 125 -6.83 12.81 12.02
CA ASP A 125 -8.11 12.93 11.33
C ASP A 125 -9.26 12.29 12.14
N TYR A 126 -8.91 11.54 13.20
CA TYR A 126 -9.88 10.83 14.04
C TYR A 126 -10.08 11.55 15.37
N TYR A 127 -11.35 11.68 15.76
CA TYR A 127 -11.77 12.16 17.07
C TYR A 127 -11.77 11.03 18.10
N GLU A 128 -12.18 9.83 17.69
CA GLU A 128 -12.24 8.66 18.56
C GLU A 128 -11.44 7.47 18.02
N ARG A 129 -11.01 6.58 18.92
CA ARG A 129 -10.27 5.37 18.54
C ARG A 129 -11.08 4.46 17.62
N GLU A 130 -12.40 4.42 17.81
CA GLU A 130 -13.30 3.56 17.03
C GLU A 130 -13.35 3.95 15.55
N GLU A 131 -13.30 5.26 15.24
CA GLU A 131 -13.26 5.74 13.86
C GLU A 131 -12.00 5.23 13.13
N ALA A 132 -10.85 5.29 13.80
CA ALA A 132 -9.61 4.74 13.25
C ALA A 132 -9.68 3.21 13.06
N ILE A 133 -10.33 2.49 13.98
CA ILE A 133 -10.51 1.03 13.88
C ILE A 133 -11.38 0.68 12.67
N ASN A 134 -12.46 1.41 12.46
CA ASN A 134 -13.33 1.22 11.30
C ASN A 134 -12.55 1.40 10.00
N ASP A 135 -11.69 2.42 9.90
CA ASP A 135 -10.86 2.65 8.72
C ASP A 135 -9.74 1.62 8.55
N ILE A 136 -9.13 1.13 9.64
CA ILE A 136 -8.20 0.00 9.60
C ILE A 136 -8.87 -1.22 8.97
N ILE A 137 -10.07 -1.58 9.45
CA ILE A 137 -10.82 -2.75 8.95
C ILE A 137 -11.28 -2.52 7.50
N TYR A 138 -11.78 -1.32 7.19
CA TYR A 138 -12.21 -0.96 5.85
C TYR A 138 -11.06 -1.07 4.85
N LEU A 139 -9.94 -0.39 5.10
CA LEU A 139 -8.79 -0.42 4.19
C LEU A 139 -8.20 -1.83 4.08
N SER A 140 -8.21 -2.61 5.17
CA SER A 140 -7.80 -4.02 5.15
C SER A 140 -8.62 -4.86 4.17
N LYS A 141 -9.95 -4.71 4.18
CA LYS A 141 -10.85 -5.39 3.24
C LYS A 141 -10.61 -4.94 1.80
N GLU A 142 -10.40 -3.65 1.59
CA GLU A 142 -10.13 -3.10 0.26
C GLU A 142 -8.78 -3.54 -0.29
N ILE A 143 -7.73 -3.63 0.54
CA ILE A 143 -6.43 -4.20 0.14
C ILE A 143 -6.61 -5.62 -0.41
N MET A 144 -7.35 -6.48 0.31
CA MET A 144 -7.60 -7.86 -0.11
C MET A 144 -8.35 -7.96 -1.44
N LYS A 145 -9.27 -7.02 -1.72
CA LYS A 145 -9.98 -6.93 -3.01
C LYS A 145 -9.05 -6.47 -4.12
N VAL A 146 -8.30 -5.39 -3.88
CA VAL A 146 -7.34 -4.81 -4.83
C VAL A 146 -6.27 -5.83 -5.23
N ILE A 147 -5.80 -6.64 -4.28
CA ILE A 147 -4.84 -7.72 -4.54
C ILE A 147 -5.42 -8.74 -5.55
N LYS A 148 -6.64 -9.23 -5.29
CA LYS A 148 -7.34 -10.17 -6.19
C LYS A 148 -7.66 -9.57 -7.55
N GLU A 149 -8.02 -8.29 -7.60
CA GLU A 149 -8.45 -7.62 -8.83
C GLU A 149 -7.26 -7.31 -9.76
N PHE A 150 -6.18 -6.75 -9.23
CA PHE A 150 -5.11 -6.18 -10.07
C PHE A 150 -3.85 -7.04 -10.22
N PHE A 151 -3.69 -8.10 -9.42
CA PHE A 151 -2.45 -8.89 -9.42
C PHE A 151 -2.66 -10.36 -9.75
N LYS A 152 -3.77 -10.70 -10.40
CA LYS A 152 -4.09 -12.08 -10.81
C LYS A 152 -2.98 -12.72 -11.66
N GLU A 153 -2.28 -11.94 -12.48
CA GLU A 153 -1.18 -12.44 -13.34
C GLU A 153 0.07 -12.84 -12.55
N TYR A 154 0.25 -12.32 -11.34
CA TYR A 154 1.38 -12.65 -10.47
C TYR A 154 1.05 -13.77 -9.48
N TRP A 155 -0.18 -14.29 -9.50
CA TRP A 155 -0.66 -15.23 -8.49
C TRP A 155 0.04 -16.58 -8.59
N ASP A 156 0.59 -17.04 -7.47
CA ASP A 156 1.17 -18.37 -7.30
C ASP A 156 0.90 -18.92 -5.89
N GLU A 157 1.44 -20.11 -5.60
CA GLU A 157 1.24 -20.81 -4.33
C GLU A 157 1.72 -19.99 -3.13
N GLU A 158 2.85 -19.28 -3.27
CA GLU A 158 3.39 -18.44 -2.19
C GLU A 158 2.45 -17.26 -1.90
N ILE A 159 1.99 -16.53 -2.93
CA ILE A 159 1.00 -15.46 -2.74
C ILE A 159 -0.30 -15.99 -2.13
N GLU A 160 -0.78 -17.16 -2.57
CA GLU A 160 -1.98 -17.81 -2.03
C GLU A 160 -1.83 -18.11 -0.53
N GLU A 161 -0.67 -18.62 -0.08
CA GLU A 161 -0.39 -18.88 1.33
C GLU A 161 -0.46 -17.60 2.19
N HIS A 162 0.23 -16.54 1.76
CA HIS A 162 0.20 -15.25 2.45
C HIS A 162 -1.19 -14.60 2.42
N TYR A 163 -1.93 -14.77 1.33
CA TYR A 163 -3.29 -14.27 1.20
C TYR A 163 -4.22 -14.96 2.20
N ASN A 164 -4.17 -16.28 2.27
CA ASN A 164 -4.98 -17.06 3.21
C ASN A 164 -4.65 -16.73 4.67
N LEU A 165 -3.38 -16.45 4.98
CA LEU A 165 -2.99 -15.97 6.31
C LEU A 165 -3.63 -14.63 6.64
N ALA A 166 -3.54 -13.64 5.74
CA ALA A 166 -4.15 -12.32 5.94
C ALA A 166 -5.69 -12.42 6.02
N GLU A 167 -6.31 -13.24 5.17
CA GLU A 167 -7.76 -13.46 5.15
C GLU A 167 -8.25 -14.07 6.47
N LYS A 168 -7.54 -15.08 6.99
CA LYS A 168 -7.82 -15.68 8.29
C LYS A 168 -7.73 -14.67 9.43
N GLU A 169 -6.79 -13.73 9.37
CA GLU A 169 -6.70 -12.68 10.39
C GLU A 169 -7.79 -11.62 10.24
N LEU A 170 -8.36 -11.43 9.05
CA LEU A 170 -9.45 -10.47 8.82
C LEU A 170 -10.83 -11.00 9.25
N MET A 171 -11.02 -12.32 9.21
CA MET A 171 -12.31 -12.96 9.54
C MET A 171 -12.52 -13.27 11.03
N LYS A 172 -11.46 -13.20 11.83
CA LYS A 172 -11.46 -13.45 13.28
C LYS A 172 -11.65 -12.14 14.04
#